data_AF-A0A359CCK7-F1
#
_entry.id   AF-A0A359CCK7-F1
#
_cell.length_a   1.000
_cell.length_b   1.000
_cell.length_c   1.000
_cell.angle_alpha   90.00
_cell.angle_beta   90.00
_cell.angle_gamma   90.00
#
_symmetry.space_group_name_H-M   'P 1'
#
loop_
_entity.id
_entity.type
_entity.pdbx_description
1 polymer ?
#
loop_
_entity_poly.entity_id
_entity_poly.type
_entity_poly.pdbx_seq_one_letter_code
_entity_poly.pdbx_strand_id
1 'polypeptide(L)'
;MNKMFHLLLFSAVALWTACGGKNEPEVIPSKPDVEITWEISPASLAFDDKGGAKSLLIAANGDWKVSSSQSWCSLSPLVGHNGQTSLKVTVEANGLETARTAELVFSSLKGESSKAYTVTQEAGKIPNHVPDGYSLVWRDEFNDDRLQGGKPALP
;
A
#
# COMPACT_ATOMS: atom_id res chain seq x y z
N MET A 1 36.07 9.32 73.39
CA MET A 1 37.05 10.13 74.14
C MET A 1 38.30 10.21 73.25
N ASN A 2 38.74 11.32 72.64
CA ASN A 2 38.79 12.74 73.04
C ASN A 2 38.84 13.61 71.75
N LYS A 3 37.95 14.59 71.54
CA LYS A 3 38.10 16.06 71.76
C LYS A 3 39.29 16.69 70.99
N MET A 4 39.04 17.36 69.85
CA MET A 4 38.69 18.80 69.67
C MET A 4 39.92 19.75 69.67
N PHE A 5 40.12 20.49 68.56
CA PHE A 5 40.58 21.91 68.50
C PHE A 5 40.54 22.40 67.02
N HIS A 6 39.64 23.29 66.57
CA HIS A 6 39.69 24.78 66.55
C HIS A 6 40.96 25.34 65.84
N LEU A 7 41.01 26.34 64.95
CA LEU A 7 40.12 27.40 64.44
C LEU A 7 40.87 28.15 63.27
N LEU A 8 40.15 28.88 62.39
CA LEU A 8 40.51 30.10 61.62
C LEU A 8 41.19 30.08 60.21
N LEU A 9 40.38 30.49 59.22
CA LEU A 9 40.56 31.61 58.25
C LEU A 9 41.75 31.62 57.26
N PHE A 10 41.46 31.39 55.97
CA PHE A 10 42.01 32.20 54.88
C PHE A 10 40.98 32.31 53.74
N SER A 11 40.36 33.49 53.66
CA SER A 11 39.59 33.92 52.50
C SER A 11 40.57 34.19 51.35
N ALA A 12 40.39 33.51 50.22
CA ALA A 12 40.97 33.89 48.95
C ALA A 12 39.85 33.84 47.90
N VAL A 13 39.39 35.02 47.51
CA VAL A 13 38.44 35.25 46.43
C VAL A 13 39.10 34.88 45.11
N ALA A 14 38.45 34.02 44.32
CA ALA A 14 38.61 33.99 42.87
C ALA A 14 37.23 33.78 42.22
N LEU A 15 36.69 34.87 41.67
CA LEU A 15 35.52 34.92 40.81
C LEU A 15 35.81 34.17 39.50
N TRP A 16 35.14 33.03 39.26
CA TRP A 16 34.90 32.52 37.91
C TRP A 16 33.39 32.33 37.73
N THR A 17 32.76 33.36 37.18
CA THR A 17 31.50 33.26 36.45
C THR A 17 31.73 32.42 35.20
N ALA A 18 30.91 31.39 34.93
CA ALA A 18 30.29 31.20 33.62
C ALA A 18 29.50 29.88 33.52
N CYS A 19 28.24 30.07 33.10
CA CYS A 19 27.38 29.15 32.33
C CYS A 19 26.82 27.89 32.99
N GLY A 20 25.48 27.91 33.12
CA GLY A 20 24.66 26.80 33.54
C GLY A 20 24.81 25.59 32.63
N GLY A 21 24.92 24.43 33.29
CA GLY A 21 24.77 23.12 32.67
C GLY A 21 23.36 23.00 32.12
N LYS A 22 23.21 23.34 30.84
CA LYS A 22 22.12 22.85 30.02
C LYS A 22 22.27 21.34 30.00
N ASN A 23 21.22 20.64 30.43
CA ASN A 23 21.08 19.21 30.17
C ASN A 23 21.19 19.03 28.65
N GLU A 24 22.37 18.63 28.18
CA GLU A 24 22.56 18.23 26.80
C GLU A 24 22.08 16.78 26.73
N PRO A 25 20.96 16.49 26.05
CA PRO A 25 20.55 15.11 25.87
C PRO A 25 21.68 14.38 25.14
N GLU A 26 22.15 13.31 25.77
CA GLU A 26 23.16 12.41 25.22
C GLU A 26 22.74 12.01 23.80
N VAL A 27 23.54 12.35 22.79
CA VAL A 27 23.31 11.95 21.40
C VAL A 27 23.54 10.44 21.34
N ILE A 28 22.46 9.66 21.46
CA ILE A 28 22.50 8.21 21.24
C ILE A 28 22.96 8.01 19.78
N PRO A 29 24.06 7.27 19.51
CA PRO A 29 24.44 6.99 18.12
C PRO A 29 23.28 6.23 17.46
N SER A 30 22.71 6.82 16.41
CA SER A 30 21.68 6.17 15.61
C SER A 30 22.23 4.83 15.09
N LYS A 31 21.56 3.74 15.47
CA LYS A 31 21.83 2.38 14.98
C LYS A 31 21.93 2.42 13.44
N PRO A 32 22.91 1.76 12.81
CA PRO A 32 22.96 1.70 11.36
C PRO A 32 21.66 1.13 10.82
N ASP A 33 20.97 1.89 9.97
CA ASP A 33 19.75 1.44 9.32
C ASP A 33 20.11 0.26 8.41
N VAL A 34 19.53 -0.91 8.71
CA VAL A 34 19.76 -2.11 7.91
C VAL A 34 18.76 -2.04 6.76
N GLU A 35 19.19 -1.48 5.64
CA GLU A 35 18.37 -1.41 4.42
C GLU A 35 18.15 -2.81 3.84
N ILE A 36 16.89 -3.14 3.56
CA ILE A 36 16.53 -4.37 2.85
C ILE A 36 16.44 -4.13 1.35
N THR A 37 17.11 -4.97 0.57
CA THR A 37 17.01 -5.00 -0.89
C THR A 37 16.01 -6.06 -1.36
N TRP A 38 15.27 -5.74 -2.42
CA TRP A 38 14.18 -6.57 -2.97
C TRP A 38 14.35 -6.73 -4.48
N GLU A 39 14.52 -7.97 -4.95
CA GLU A 39 14.37 -8.32 -6.37
C GLU A 39 13.08 -9.10 -6.54
N ILE A 40 12.14 -8.54 -7.29
CA ILE A 40 10.81 -9.13 -7.51
C ILE A 40 10.66 -9.39 -9.00
N SER A 41 10.35 -10.64 -9.36
CA SER A 41 10.16 -11.06 -10.73
C SER A 41 8.85 -11.84 -10.90
N PRO A 42 8.03 -11.54 -11.93
CA PRO A 42 8.17 -10.45 -12.91
C PRO A 42 8.07 -9.04 -12.28
N ALA A 43 8.30 -7.98 -13.07
CA ALA A 43 8.26 -6.59 -12.60
C ALA A 43 6.83 -6.05 -12.40
N SER A 44 5.84 -6.63 -13.07
CA SER A 44 4.42 -6.34 -12.88
C SER A 44 3.57 -7.60 -13.13
N LEU A 45 2.38 -7.63 -12.53
CA LEU A 45 1.37 -8.66 -12.83
C LEU A 45 0.14 -8.01 -13.43
N ALA A 46 -0.28 -8.52 -14.59
CA ALA A 46 -1.54 -8.19 -15.21
C ALA A 46 -2.44 -9.42 -15.26
N PHE A 47 -3.73 -9.28 -14.95
CA PHE A 47 -4.74 -10.33 -15.03
C PHE A 47 -5.86 -9.91 -15.98
N ASP A 48 -6.50 -10.89 -16.62
CA ASP A 48 -7.74 -10.64 -17.33
C ASP A 48 -8.91 -10.44 -16.35
N ASP A 49 -10.09 -10.19 -16.89
CA ASP A 49 -11.31 -10.00 -16.11
C ASP A 49 -11.69 -11.22 -15.26
N LYS A 50 -11.25 -12.43 -15.63
CA LYS A 50 -11.53 -13.66 -14.87
C LYS A 50 -10.63 -13.80 -13.64
N GLY A 51 -9.49 -13.11 -13.62
CA GLY A 51 -8.54 -13.18 -12.52
C GLY A 51 -7.75 -14.50 -12.54
N GLY A 52 -7.59 -15.13 -11.38
CA GLY A 52 -6.85 -16.38 -11.22
C GLY A 52 -5.60 -16.22 -10.36
N ALA A 53 -4.65 -17.15 -10.48
CA ALA A 53 -3.44 -17.16 -9.66
C ALA A 53 -2.17 -17.10 -10.50
N LYS A 54 -1.20 -16.29 -10.06
CA LYS A 54 0.15 -16.18 -10.61
C LYS A 54 1.19 -16.19 -9.49
N SER A 55 2.41 -16.60 -9.81
CA SER A 55 3.51 -16.61 -8.86
C SER A 55 4.45 -15.43 -9.09
N LEU A 56 4.94 -14.85 -8.00
CA LEU A 56 6.03 -13.88 -7.92
C LEU A 56 7.22 -14.54 -7.23
N LEU A 57 8.41 -14.40 -7.81
CA LEU A 57 9.65 -14.75 -7.13
C LEU A 57 10.21 -13.50 -6.45
N ILE A 58 10.40 -13.57 -5.14
CA ILE A 58 10.98 -12.49 -4.34
C ILE A 58 12.33 -12.97 -3.80
N ALA A 59 13.41 -12.29 -4.15
CA ALA A 59 14.70 -12.43 -3.52
C ALA A 59 14.97 -11.23 -2.61
N ALA A 60 15.28 -11.49 -1.34
CA ALA A 60 15.52 -10.46 -0.34
C ALA A 60 16.71 -10.80 0.56
N ASN A 61 17.40 -9.78 1.08
CA ASN A 61 18.51 -9.95 2.02
C ASN A 61 18.08 -9.96 3.50
N GLY A 62 16.77 -9.96 3.79
CA GLY A 62 16.23 -9.97 5.15
C GLY A 62 14.79 -10.45 5.20
N ASP A 63 14.24 -10.55 6.42
CA ASP A 63 12.89 -11.04 6.67
C ASP A 63 11.84 -9.94 6.44
N TRP A 64 10.67 -10.34 5.97
CA TRP A 64 9.64 -9.40 5.52
C TRP A 64 8.22 -9.88 5.66
N LYS A 65 7.31 -8.91 5.54
CA LYS A 65 5.87 -9.11 5.41
C LYS A 65 5.35 -8.40 4.16
N VAL A 66 4.24 -8.89 3.63
CA VAL A 66 3.53 -8.28 2.51
C VAL A 66 2.05 -8.12 2.83
N SER A 67 1.46 -7.03 2.36
CA SER A 67 0.02 -6.80 2.41
C SER A 67 -0.50 -6.31 1.06
N SER A 68 -1.75 -6.63 0.73
CA SER A 68 -2.46 -6.07 -0.41
C SER A 68 -3.33 -4.89 0.04
N SER A 69 -3.41 -3.83 -0.76
CA SER A 69 -4.32 -2.71 -0.53
C SER A 69 -5.79 -3.03 -0.86
N GLN A 70 -6.05 -4.18 -1.49
CA GLN A 70 -7.37 -4.58 -1.98
C GLN A 70 -7.74 -6.00 -1.56
N SER A 71 -9.00 -6.21 -1.15
CA SER A 71 -9.49 -7.51 -0.67
C SER A 71 -9.61 -8.58 -1.78
N TRP A 72 -9.87 -8.16 -3.02
CA TRP A 72 -9.97 -9.05 -4.18
C TRP A 72 -8.61 -9.60 -4.65
N CYS A 73 -7.50 -9.12 -4.08
CA CYS A 73 -6.14 -9.58 -4.35
C CYS A 73 -5.54 -10.18 -3.06
N SER A 74 -5.43 -11.51 -3.02
CA SER A 74 -4.94 -12.27 -1.87
C SER A 74 -3.54 -12.85 -2.14
N LEU A 75 -2.78 -13.02 -1.06
CA LEU A 75 -1.35 -13.34 -1.09
C LEU A 75 -1.05 -14.54 -0.19
N SER A 76 -0.18 -15.44 -0.64
CA SER A 76 0.29 -16.56 0.18
C SER A 76 1.70 -16.99 -0.24
N PRO A 77 2.70 -17.00 0.68
CA PRO A 77 2.63 -16.61 2.10
C PRO A 77 2.59 -15.09 2.32
N LEU A 78 2.20 -14.63 3.51
CA LEU A 78 2.23 -13.18 3.88
C LEU A 78 3.57 -12.72 4.47
N VAL A 79 4.48 -13.65 4.70
CA VAL A 79 5.81 -13.39 5.24
C VAL A 79 6.83 -14.18 4.44
N GLY A 80 8.06 -13.69 4.41
CA GLY A 80 9.21 -14.38 3.84
C GLY A 80 10.49 -14.07 4.60
N HIS A 81 11.55 -14.74 4.20
CA HIS A 81 12.85 -14.70 4.87
C HIS A 81 13.95 -14.25 3.91
N ASN A 82 15.15 -14.05 4.45
CA ASN A 82 16.35 -13.88 3.62
C ASN A 82 16.51 -15.05 2.64
N GLY A 83 16.71 -14.74 1.36
CA GLY A 83 16.78 -15.68 0.26
C GLY A 83 15.61 -15.52 -0.69
N GLN A 84 15.23 -16.61 -1.35
CA GLN A 84 14.15 -16.63 -2.33
C GLN A 84 12.86 -17.18 -1.72
N THR A 85 11.75 -16.51 -2.02
CA THR A 85 10.39 -16.96 -1.67
C THR A 85 9.50 -16.88 -2.90
N SER A 86 8.77 -17.94 -3.18
CA SER A 86 7.71 -17.94 -4.20
C SER A 86 6.40 -17.51 -3.56
N LEU A 87 5.92 -16.32 -3.91
CA LEU A 87 4.65 -15.75 -3.47
C LEU A 87 3.55 -16.03 -4.49
N LYS A 88 2.48 -16.69 -4.08
CA LYS A 88 1.27 -16.83 -4.88
C LYS A 88 0.37 -15.61 -4.70
N VAL A 89 0.05 -14.95 -5.81
CA VAL A 89 -0.92 -13.86 -5.90
C VAL A 89 -2.19 -14.40 -6.54
N THR A 90 -3.32 -14.29 -5.85
CA THR A 90 -4.62 -14.74 -6.33
C THR A 90 -5.57 -13.57 -6.44
N VAL A 91 -6.13 -13.36 -7.63
CA VAL A 91 -7.00 -12.25 -7.99
C VAL A 91 -8.39 -12.81 -8.31
N GLU A 92 -9.42 -12.26 -7.67
CA GLU A 92 -10.82 -12.59 -7.98
C GLU A 92 -11.25 -12.01 -9.32
N ALA A 93 -12.32 -12.54 -9.92
CA ALA A 93 -12.88 -11.99 -11.15
C ALA A 93 -13.34 -10.52 -10.96
N ASN A 94 -13.14 -9.70 -11.99
CA ASN A 94 -13.63 -8.34 -12.05
C ASN A 94 -14.92 -8.28 -12.86
N GLY A 95 -16.05 -8.11 -12.16
CA GLY A 95 -17.36 -7.94 -12.79
C GLY A 95 -17.70 -6.49 -13.17
N LEU A 96 -16.78 -5.54 -12.95
CA LEU A 96 -16.99 -4.12 -13.24
C LEU A 96 -16.51 -3.78 -14.65
N GLU A 97 -17.17 -2.84 -15.32
CA GLU A 97 -16.76 -2.32 -16.64
C GLU A 97 -15.49 -1.45 -16.62
N THR A 98 -14.87 -1.31 -15.44
CA THR A 98 -13.64 -0.56 -15.26
C THR A 98 -12.51 -1.47 -14.83
N ALA A 99 -11.33 -1.24 -15.40
CA ALA A 99 -10.11 -1.89 -14.94
C ALA A 99 -9.79 -1.45 -13.52
N ARG A 100 -9.16 -2.34 -12.74
CA ARG A 100 -8.83 -2.09 -11.34
C ARG A 100 -7.39 -2.46 -11.03
N THR A 101 -6.84 -1.85 -9.98
CA THR A 101 -5.46 -2.04 -9.55
C THR A 101 -5.38 -2.30 -8.06
N ALA A 102 -4.42 -3.14 -7.67
CA ALA A 102 -4.04 -3.37 -6.28
C ALA A 102 -2.56 -3.06 -6.11
N GLU A 103 -2.22 -2.54 -4.94
CA GLU A 103 -0.84 -2.29 -4.54
C GLU A 103 -0.46 -3.30 -3.47
N LEU A 104 0.63 -4.03 -3.71
CA LEU A 104 1.24 -4.90 -2.72
C LEU A 104 2.38 -4.14 -2.06
N VAL A 105 2.36 -4.06 -0.74
CA VAL A 105 3.37 -3.36 0.05
C VAL A 105 4.21 -4.39 0.78
N PHE A 106 5.48 -4.51 0.38
CA PHE A 106 6.50 -5.30 1.06
C PHE A 106 7.16 -4.42 2.12
N SER A 107 7.29 -4.94 3.35
CA SER A 107 7.90 -4.21 4.46
C SER A 107 8.94 -5.08 5.16
N SER A 108 10.08 -4.47 5.49
CA SER A 108 11.09 -5.06 6.36
C SER A 108 10.53 -5.35 7.76
N LEU A 109 10.97 -6.45 8.38
CA LEU A 109 10.71 -6.71 9.80
C LEU A 109 11.81 -6.16 10.73
N LYS A 110 12.97 -5.76 10.19
CA LYS A 110 14.16 -5.37 10.97
C LYS A 110 14.62 -3.92 10.73
N GLY A 111 13.86 -3.14 9.96
CA GLY A 111 14.15 -1.75 9.61
C GLY A 111 12.93 -1.05 8.99
N GLU A 112 13.12 0.14 8.43
CA GLU A 112 12.02 0.98 7.90
C GLU A 112 11.82 0.89 6.38
N SER A 113 12.60 0.05 5.68
CA SER A 113 12.50 -0.12 4.23
C SER A 113 11.18 -0.75 3.80
N SER A 114 10.58 -0.20 2.75
CA SER A 114 9.38 -0.77 2.10
C SER A 114 9.48 -0.69 0.57
N LYS A 115 8.72 -1.55 -0.12
CA LYS A 115 8.62 -1.56 -1.58
C LYS A 115 7.18 -1.82 -2.03
N ALA A 116 6.70 -0.97 -2.91
CA ALA A 116 5.40 -1.15 -3.56
C ALA A 116 5.53 -2.00 -4.83
N TYR A 117 4.50 -2.77 -5.14
CA TYR A 117 4.38 -3.58 -6.34
C TYR A 117 2.95 -3.54 -6.87
N THR A 118 2.78 -3.21 -8.15
CA THR A 118 1.45 -3.03 -8.74
C THR A 118 0.94 -4.31 -9.39
N VAL A 119 -0.33 -4.61 -9.11
CA VAL A 119 -1.12 -5.64 -9.79
C VAL A 119 -2.26 -4.97 -10.54
N THR A 120 -2.42 -5.27 -11.83
CA THR A 120 -3.50 -4.74 -12.66
C THR A 120 -4.46 -5.85 -13.07
N GLN A 121 -5.74 -5.50 -13.21
CA GLN A 121 -6.77 -6.38 -13.72
C GLN A 121 -7.66 -5.64 -14.70
N GLU A 122 -7.90 -6.26 -15.86
CA GLU A 122 -8.75 -5.71 -16.91
C GLU A 122 -10.22 -5.54 -16.46
N ALA A 123 -10.94 -4.69 -17.20
CA ALA A 123 -12.38 -4.52 -17.04
C ALA A 123 -13.13 -5.81 -17.41
N GLY A 124 -14.17 -6.11 -16.64
CA GLY A 124 -15.17 -7.11 -16.97
C GLY A 124 -15.93 -6.78 -18.24
N LYS A 125 -16.40 -7.83 -18.93
CA LYS A 125 -17.27 -7.68 -20.10
C LYS A 125 -18.72 -7.81 -19.68
N ILE A 126 -19.52 -6.76 -19.90
CA ILE A 126 -20.98 -6.91 -19.82
C ILE A 126 -21.45 -7.66 -21.06
N PRO A 127 -22.19 -8.78 -20.92
CA PRO A 127 -22.82 -9.42 -22.07
C PRO A 127 -23.82 -8.44 -22.69
N ASN A 128 -23.65 -8.13 -23.98
CA ASN A 128 -24.67 -7.37 -24.71
C ASN A 128 -25.95 -8.21 -24.77
N HIS A 129 -26.99 -7.77 -24.06
CA HIS A 129 -28.26 -8.48 -23.94
C HIS A 129 -29.25 -8.14 -25.07
N VAL A 130 -28.86 -7.35 -26.07
CA VAL A 130 -29.69 -7.11 -27.26
C VAL A 130 -29.40 -8.22 -28.27
N PRO A 131 -30.35 -9.15 -28.54
CA PRO A 131 -30.14 -10.18 -29.55
C PRO A 131 -30.10 -9.56 -30.95
N ASP A 132 -29.35 -10.16 -31.86
CA ASP A 132 -29.32 -9.75 -33.26
C ASP A 132 -30.74 -9.76 -33.85
N GLY A 133 -31.17 -8.63 -34.43
CA GLY A 133 -32.49 -8.48 -35.05
C GLY A 133 -33.54 -7.71 -34.23
N TYR A 134 -33.23 -7.32 -32.98
CA TYR A 134 -34.10 -6.42 -32.22
C TYR A 134 -33.74 -4.95 -32.51
N SER A 135 -34.57 -4.28 -33.32
CA SER A 135 -34.58 -2.81 -33.40
C SER A 135 -35.32 -2.27 -32.17
N LEU A 136 -34.78 -1.25 -31.50
CA LEU A 136 -35.49 -0.53 -30.43
C LEU A 136 -36.59 0.33 -31.06
N VAL A 137 -37.72 -0.29 -31.39
CA VAL A 137 -38.91 0.35 -31.99
C VAL A 137 -39.54 1.41 -31.07
N TRP A 138 -39.16 1.42 -29.79
CA TRP A 138 -39.63 2.38 -28.79
C TRP A 138 -39.26 3.84 -29.10
N ARG A 139 -38.30 4.07 -30.01
CA ARG A 139 -37.94 5.43 -30.42
C ARG A 139 -38.84 5.96 -31.54
N ASP A 140 -39.48 5.09 -32.31
CA ASP A 140 -40.33 5.49 -33.43
C ASP A 140 -41.71 5.92 -32.91
N GLU A 141 -42.32 5.17 -31.98
CA GLU A 141 -43.64 5.51 -31.40
C GLU A 141 -43.68 6.81 -30.56
N PHE A 142 -42.52 7.27 -30.04
CA PHE A 142 -42.47 8.48 -29.20
C PHE A 142 -42.12 9.75 -29.98
N ASN A 143 -41.46 9.61 -31.14
CA ASN A 143 -41.03 10.75 -31.97
C ASN A 143 -41.96 11.03 -33.15
N ASP A 144 -42.95 10.17 -33.40
CA ASP A 144 -44.00 10.47 -34.37
C ASP A 144 -44.84 11.68 -33.95
N ASP A 145 -45.22 12.50 -34.93
CA ASP A 145 -46.09 13.65 -34.73
C ASP A 145 -47.42 13.19 -34.08
N ARG A 146 -47.68 13.70 -32.87
CA ARG A 146 -48.87 13.36 -32.10
C ARG A 146 -50.02 14.27 -32.47
N LEU A 147 -51.20 13.69 -32.68
CA LEU A 147 -52.44 14.46 -32.84
C LEU A 147 -52.80 15.19 -31.54
N GLN A 148 -53.64 16.25 -31.61
CA GLN A 148 -54.15 16.93 -30.42
C GLN A 148 -54.79 15.90 -29.46
N GLY A 149 -54.19 15.73 -28.28
CA GLY A 149 -54.53 14.68 -27.31
C GLY A 149 -53.46 13.60 -27.12
N GLY A 150 -52.32 13.71 -27.80
CA GLY A 150 -51.16 12.86 -27.54
C GLY A 150 -51.31 11.44 -28.11
N LYS A 151 -52.18 11.18 -29.07
CA LYS A 151 -52.23 9.88 -29.75
C LYS A 151 -51.30 9.91 -30.98
N PRO A 152 -50.50 8.87 -31.23
CA PRO A 152 -49.79 8.75 -32.50
C PRO A 152 -50.83 8.72 -33.64
N ALA A 153 -50.50 9.34 -34.77
CA ALA A 153 -51.36 9.28 -35.95
C ALA A 153 -51.47 7.83 -36.43
N LEU A 154 -52.70 7.31 -36.56
CA LEU A 154 -52.93 5.99 -37.13
C LEU A 154 -52.64 6.05 -38.64
N PRO A 155 -52.03 5.01 -39.25
CA PRO A 155 -51.85 4.91 -40.69
C PRO A 155 -53.17 4.83 -41.45
#